data_AF-A0A7S3JUP6-F1
#
_entry.id   AF-A0A7S3JUP6-F1
#
_cell.length_a   1.000
_cell.length_b   1.000
_cell.length_c   1.000
_cell.angle_alpha   90.00
_cell.angle_beta   90.00
_cell.angle_gamma   90.00
#
_symmetry.space_group_name_H-M   'P 1'
#
loop_
_entity.id
_entity.type
_entity.pdbx_description
1 polymer ?
#
loop_
_entity_poly.entity_id
_entity_poly.type
_entity_poly.pdbx_seq_one_letter_code
_entity_poly.pdbx_strand_id
1 'polypeptide(L)'
;PERRPHYDNNHPRREFEPRFSRPRQQSSSRNNRNEASREQQIIWSKQMTDRNATIDSVLSLFHHQGDRFEPRNLATAAHRVAKYGGKNCSSLKYDNRMRFLADACTEQVNNLEAQGLANVAWAFATADVEAPVLFNAIA
;
A
#
# COMPACT_ATOMS: atom_id res chain seq x y z
N PRO A 1 50.35 -35.39 -68.69
CA PRO A 1 51.50 -35.21 -67.77
C PRO A 1 51.27 -33.96 -66.89
N GLU A 2 51.73 -34.00 -65.64
CA GLU A 2 51.82 -32.90 -64.65
C GLU A 2 50.51 -32.57 -63.91
N ARG A 3 50.26 -33.22 -62.76
CA ARG A 3 50.71 -32.92 -61.37
C ARG A 3 50.14 -31.62 -60.79
N ARG A 4 49.38 -31.81 -59.70
CA ARG A 4 48.64 -30.85 -58.85
C ARG A 4 49.53 -29.77 -58.23
N PRO A 5 48.90 -28.77 -57.57
CA PRO A 5 49.24 -28.52 -56.18
C PRO A 5 48.03 -28.59 -55.24
N HIS A 6 48.25 -29.27 -54.11
CA HIS A 6 47.47 -29.17 -52.89
C HIS A 6 47.74 -27.81 -52.24
N TYR A 7 46.67 -27.13 -51.80
CA TYR A 7 46.75 -26.15 -50.71
C TYR A 7 45.71 -26.53 -49.66
N ASP A 8 46.21 -27.14 -48.59
CA ASP A 8 45.60 -27.10 -47.27
C ASP A 8 46.04 -25.79 -46.62
N ASN A 9 45.12 -25.06 -45.96
CA ASN A 9 45.43 -24.20 -44.82
C ASN A 9 44.14 -23.60 -44.24
N ASN A 10 43.61 -24.32 -43.25
CA ASN A 10 42.95 -23.81 -42.05
C ASN A 10 42.95 -22.28 -41.88
N HIS A 11 41.76 -21.67 -41.92
CA HIS A 11 41.42 -20.46 -41.16
C HIS A 11 39.99 -20.62 -40.61
N PRO A 12 39.76 -20.35 -39.30
CA PRO A 12 38.47 -20.55 -38.67
C PRO A 12 37.44 -19.51 -39.16
N ARG A 13 36.20 -19.97 -39.37
CA ARG A 13 35.03 -19.12 -39.65
C ARG A 13 34.99 -17.97 -38.64
N ARG A 14 35.18 -16.73 -39.11
CA ARG A 14 34.69 -15.55 -38.41
C ARG A 14 33.18 -15.52 -38.59
N GLU A 15 32.46 -16.11 -37.65
CA GLU A 15 31.02 -15.94 -37.54
C GLU A 15 30.73 -14.45 -37.37
N PHE A 16 29.97 -13.92 -38.33
CA PHE A 16 29.35 -12.61 -38.23
C PHE A 16 28.35 -12.65 -37.07
N GLU A 17 28.77 -12.21 -35.89
CA GLU A 17 27.84 -11.90 -34.81
C GLU A 17 26.91 -10.77 -35.27
N PRO A 18 25.59 -11.00 -35.41
CA PRO A 18 24.66 -9.93 -35.65
C PRO A 18 24.66 -9.05 -34.40
N ARG A 19 24.88 -7.74 -34.57
CA ARG A 19 24.66 -6.76 -33.49
C ARG A 19 23.18 -6.72 -33.16
N PHE A 20 22.70 -7.67 -32.38
CA PHE A 20 21.42 -7.56 -31.70
C PHE A 20 21.57 -6.46 -30.66
N SER A 21 21.03 -5.28 -30.98
CA SER A 21 20.74 -4.22 -30.04
C SER A 21 20.03 -4.83 -28.82
N ARG A 22 20.70 -4.86 -27.67
CA ARG A 22 20.11 -5.35 -26.42
C ARG A 22 18.85 -4.55 -26.13
N PRO A 23 17.67 -5.17 -25.92
CA PRO A 23 16.50 -4.44 -25.49
C PRO A 23 16.73 -3.88 -24.08
N ARG A 24 16.45 -2.59 -23.91
CA ARG A 24 16.55 -1.86 -22.64
C ARG A 24 15.51 -2.37 -21.64
N GLN A 25 15.82 -3.42 -20.88
CA GLN A 25 14.98 -3.97 -19.81
C GLN A 25 15.25 -3.28 -18.46
N GLN A 26 14.93 -1.99 -18.31
CA GLN A 26 15.08 -1.31 -17.00
C GLN A 26 13.82 -0.63 -16.44
N SER A 27 12.67 -0.71 -17.12
CA SER A 27 11.41 -0.08 -16.66
C SER A 27 10.43 -1.04 -15.94
N SER A 28 10.55 -2.35 -16.10
CA SER A 28 9.54 -3.31 -15.62
C SER A 28 9.52 -3.51 -14.09
N SER A 29 10.67 -3.40 -13.42
CA SER A 29 10.80 -3.77 -12.00
C SER A 29 10.36 -2.67 -11.01
N ARG A 30 10.39 -1.40 -11.42
CA ARG A 30 9.84 -0.29 -10.62
C ARG A 30 8.32 -0.19 -10.75
N ASN A 31 7.80 -0.38 -11.96
CA ASN A 31 6.36 -0.33 -12.20
C ASN A 31 5.61 -1.47 -11.48
N ASN A 32 6.16 -2.68 -11.49
CA ASN A 32 5.54 -3.85 -10.85
C ASN A 32 5.46 -3.70 -9.31
N ARG A 33 6.47 -3.08 -8.66
CA ARG A 33 6.42 -2.80 -7.21
C ARG A 33 5.33 -1.80 -6.84
N ASN A 34 5.15 -0.76 -7.66
CA ASN A 34 4.11 0.24 -7.43
C ASN A 34 2.71 -0.33 -7.68
N GLU A 35 2.58 -1.21 -8.68
CA GLU A 35 1.34 -1.92 -8.99
C GLU A 35 0.94 -2.86 -7.86
N ALA A 36 1.86 -3.71 -7.39
CA ALA A 36 1.61 -4.58 -6.23
C ALA A 36 1.20 -3.77 -4.99
N SER A 37 1.84 -2.62 -4.72
CA SER A 37 1.45 -1.75 -3.60
C SER A 37 0.01 -1.24 -3.74
N ARG A 38 -0.37 -0.76 -4.94
CA ARG A 38 -1.74 -0.29 -5.21
C ARG A 38 -2.77 -1.41 -5.10
N GLU A 39 -2.45 -2.60 -5.59
CA GLU A 39 -3.31 -3.77 -5.44
C GLU A 39 -3.57 -4.09 -3.96
N GLN A 40 -2.54 -4.02 -3.11
CA GLN A 40 -2.72 -4.21 -1.67
C GLN A 40 -3.66 -3.15 -1.07
N GLN A 41 -3.55 -1.87 -1.47
CA GLN A 41 -4.48 -0.84 -1.00
C GLN A 41 -5.94 -1.13 -1.37
N ILE A 42 -6.18 -1.65 -2.58
CA ILE A 42 -7.51 -2.06 -3.04
C ILE A 42 -8.03 -3.25 -2.24
N ILE A 43 -7.18 -4.24 -1.97
CA ILE A 43 -7.54 -5.43 -1.19
C ILE A 43 -7.90 -5.03 0.24
N TRP A 44 -7.07 -4.23 0.90
CA TRP A 44 -7.35 -3.76 2.26
C TRP A 44 -8.62 -2.91 2.33
N SER A 45 -8.83 -1.99 1.38
CA SER A 45 -10.06 -1.21 1.31
C SER A 45 -11.30 -2.10 1.20
N LYS A 46 -11.25 -3.13 0.34
CA LYS A 46 -12.34 -4.12 0.20
C LYS A 46 -12.57 -4.91 1.48
N GLN A 47 -11.50 -5.39 2.12
CA GLN A 47 -11.60 -6.13 3.39
C GLN A 47 -12.23 -5.28 4.49
N MET A 48 -11.83 -4.02 4.61
CA MET A 48 -12.41 -3.12 5.62
C MET A 48 -13.87 -2.79 5.34
N THR A 49 -14.26 -2.66 4.06
CA THR A 49 -15.62 -2.27 3.66
C THR A 49 -16.59 -3.43 3.49
N ASP A 50 -16.11 -4.68 3.57
CA ASP A 50 -16.92 -5.88 3.47
C ASP A 50 -18.06 -5.90 4.51
N ARG A 51 -19.21 -6.46 4.15
CA ARG A 51 -20.38 -6.53 5.02
C ARG A 51 -20.15 -7.34 6.31
N ASN A 52 -19.21 -8.27 6.29
CA ASN A 52 -18.87 -9.14 7.41
C ASN A 52 -17.66 -8.63 8.21
N ALA A 53 -17.05 -7.51 7.80
CA ALA A 53 -15.91 -6.95 8.52
C ALA A 53 -16.33 -6.50 9.92
N THR A 54 -15.68 -7.06 10.93
CA THR A 54 -15.86 -6.69 12.33
C THR A 54 -14.88 -5.60 12.73
N ILE A 55 -15.17 -4.88 13.81
CA ILE A 55 -14.26 -3.88 14.38
C ILE A 55 -12.89 -4.48 14.65
N ASP A 56 -12.85 -5.67 15.27
CA ASP A 56 -11.61 -6.34 15.58
C ASP A 56 -10.81 -6.74 14.33
N SER A 57 -11.49 -7.20 13.27
CA SER A 57 -10.81 -7.51 12.00
C SER A 57 -10.19 -6.27 11.34
N VAL A 58 -10.87 -5.11 11.41
CA VAL A 58 -10.37 -3.84 10.88
C VAL A 58 -9.19 -3.34 11.71
N LEU A 59 -9.30 -3.36 13.04
CA LEU A 59 -8.22 -2.93 13.94
C LEU A 59 -7.02 -3.86 13.88
N SER A 60 -7.24 -5.17 13.76
CA SER A 60 -6.18 -6.15 13.56
C SER A 60 -5.50 -5.94 12.21
N LEU A 61 -6.24 -5.71 11.14
CA LEU A 61 -5.65 -5.41 9.83
C LEU A 61 -4.77 -4.14 9.90
N PHE A 62 -5.28 -3.07 10.50
CA PHE A 62 -4.53 -1.85 10.72
C PHE A 62 -3.29 -2.07 11.59
N HIS A 63 -3.40 -2.78 12.72
CA HIS A 63 -2.24 -3.03 13.58
C HIS A 63 -1.11 -3.79 12.88
N HIS A 64 -1.43 -4.68 11.94
CA HIS A 64 -0.42 -5.45 11.20
C HIS A 64 0.13 -4.71 9.96
N GLN A 65 -0.64 -3.80 9.36
CA GLN A 65 -0.32 -3.22 8.05
C GLN A 65 -0.35 -1.68 8.02
N GLY A 66 -0.60 -1.03 9.14
CA GLY A 66 -0.92 0.41 9.24
C GLY A 66 0.15 1.32 8.67
N ASP A 67 1.43 0.97 8.83
CA ASP A 67 2.57 1.71 8.26
C ASP A 67 2.55 1.77 6.73
N ARG A 68 1.78 0.88 6.08
CA ARG A 68 1.65 0.78 4.63
C ARG A 68 0.33 1.35 4.12
N PHE A 69 -0.57 1.78 5.01
CA PHE A 69 -1.85 2.33 4.59
C PHE A 69 -1.66 3.70 3.94
N GLU A 70 -2.31 3.89 2.80
CA GLU A 70 -2.52 5.24 2.29
C GLU A 70 -3.50 6.01 3.20
N PRO A 71 -3.43 7.37 3.22
CA PRO A 71 -4.31 8.19 4.06
C PRO A 71 -5.81 7.84 3.92
N ARG A 72 -6.26 7.54 2.70
CA ARG A 72 -7.64 7.09 2.42
C ARG A 72 -8.01 5.82 3.19
N ASN A 73 -7.08 4.87 3.31
CA ASN A 73 -7.30 3.62 4.03
C ASN A 73 -7.32 3.84 5.55
N LEU A 74 -6.50 4.75 6.09
CA LEU A 74 -6.58 5.17 7.51
C LEU A 74 -7.95 5.75 7.84
N ALA A 75 -8.43 6.69 7.04
CA ALA A 75 -9.76 7.28 7.23
C ALA A 75 -10.89 6.26 7.08
N THR A 76 -10.75 5.32 6.15
CA THR A 76 -11.70 4.21 5.98
C THR A 76 -11.73 3.31 7.20
N ALA A 77 -10.57 2.93 7.74
CA ALA A 77 -10.46 2.12 8.95
C ALA A 77 -11.17 2.79 10.14
N ALA A 78 -10.86 4.07 10.39
CA ALA A 78 -11.46 4.85 11.48
C ALA A 78 -12.98 4.91 11.36
N HIS A 79 -13.50 5.27 10.18
CA HIS A 79 -14.94 5.31 9.93
C HIS A 79 -15.61 3.95 10.12
N ARG A 80 -15.01 2.86 9.65
CA ARG A 80 -15.57 1.51 9.81
C ARG A 80 -15.61 1.12 11.29
N VAL A 81 -14.52 1.34 12.03
CA VAL A 81 -14.49 1.04 13.47
C VAL A 81 -15.59 1.79 14.21
N ALA A 82 -15.76 3.09 13.96
CA ALA A 82 -16.80 3.88 14.62
C ALA A 82 -18.23 3.48 14.19
N LYS A 83 -18.44 3.23 12.88
CA LYS A 83 -19.75 2.85 12.34
C LYS A 83 -20.28 1.55 12.94
N TYR A 84 -19.40 0.57 13.16
CA TYR A 84 -19.81 -0.74 13.68
C TYR A 84 -19.57 -0.90 15.19
N GLY A 85 -18.70 -0.09 15.80
CA GLY A 85 -18.52 -0.01 17.26
C GLY A 85 -19.57 0.82 17.97
N GLY A 86 -20.15 1.81 17.28
CA GLY A 86 -21.18 2.66 17.85
C GLY A 86 -20.70 3.51 19.03
N LYS A 87 -21.64 4.24 19.64
CA LYS A 87 -21.39 5.24 20.70
C LYS A 87 -21.07 4.64 22.09
N ASN A 88 -21.16 3.32 22.25
CA ASN A 88 -21.14 2.65 23.55
C ASN A 88 -20.12 1.51 23.65
N CYS A 89 -19.21 1.36 22.68
CA CYS A 89 -18.11 0.40 22.83
C CYS A 89 -17.04 0.99 23.75
N SER A 90 -17.25 0.91 25.07
CA SER A 90 -16.26 1.31 26.08
C SER A 90 -14.90 0.65 25.87
N SER A 91 -14.88 -0.50 25.19
CA SER A 91 -13.65 -1.19 24.79
C SER A 91 -12.78 -0.39 23.83
N LEU A 92 -13.35 0.46 22.96
CA LEU A 92 -12.59 1.25 21.99
C LEU A 92 -11.84 2.41 22.63
N LYS A 93 -12.39 2.99 23.69
CA LYS A 93 -11.77 4.08 24.46
C LYS A 93 -10.38 3.73 24.98
N TYR A 94 -10.19 2.46 25.37
CA TYR A 94 -8.94 1.96 25.95
C TYR A 94 -8.15 1.05 24.99
N ASP A 95 -8.60 0.89 23.74
CA ASP A 95 -7.92 0.05 22.77
C ASP A 95 -6.65 0.76 22.27
N ASN A 96 -5.49 0.13 22.46
CA ASN A 96 -4.21 0.66 22.02
C ASN A 96 -4.13 0.82 20.49
N ARG A 97 -4.86 -0.02 19.73
CA ARG A 97 -4.94 0.06 18.26
C ARG A 97 -5.71 1.32 17.84
N MET A 98 -6.70 1.76 18.62
CA MET A 98 -7.39 3.02 18.37
C MET A 98 -6.48 4.22 18.61
N ARG A 99 -5.65 4.18 19.66
CA ARG A 99 -4.65 5.24 19.89
C ARG A 99 -3.62 5.30 18.76
N PHE A 100 -3.09 4.15 18.35
CA PHE A 100 -2.16 4.07 17.22
C PHE A 100 -2.79 4.57 15.91
N LEU A 101 -4.09 4.31 15.70
CA LEU A 101 -4.82 4.84 14.56
C LEU A 101 -4.95 6.37 14.61
N ALA A 102 -5.12 6.95 15.80
CA ALA A 102 -5.17 8.40 15.99
C ALA A 102 -3.83 9.05 15.61
N ASP A 103 -2.72 8.46 16.08
CA ASP A 103 -1.37 8.94 15.79
C ASP A 103 -1.09 8.89 14.28
N ALA A 104 -1.38 7.75 13.63
CA ALA A 104 -1.22 7.60 12.18
C ALA A 104 -2.08 8.59 11.37
N CYS A 105 -3.32 8.85 11.80
CA CYS A 105 -4.17 9.86 11.16
C CYS A 105 -3.61 11.27 11.34
N THR A 106 -3.04 11.57 12.51
CA THR A 106 -2.46 12.88 12.85
C THR A 106 -1.25 13.16 11.97
N GLU A 107 -0.36 12.19 11.79
CA GLU A 107 0.82 12.31 10.92
C GLU A 107 0.43 12.54 9.45
N GLN A 108 -0.70 12.00 9.02
CA GLN A 108 -1.18 12.08 7.64
C GLN A 108 -2.26 13.15 7.41
N VAL A 109 -2.52 14.04 8.38
CA VAL A 109 -3.62 15.01 8.32
C VAL A 109 -3.56 15.88 7.05
N ASN A 110 -2.36 16.28 6.64
CA ASN A 110 -2.13 17.12 5.45
C ASN A 110 -2.31 16.37 4.13
N ASN A 111 -2.31 15.03 4.18
CA ASN A 111 -2.47 14.15 3.01
C ASN A 111 -3.90 13.57 2.93
N LEU A 112 -4.76 13.87 3.92
CA LEU A 112 -6.17 13.50 3.89
C LEU A 112 -6.97 14.52 3.09
N GLU A 113 -7.80 14.02 2.16
CA GLU A 113 -8.83 14.83 1.51
C GLU A 113 -9.91 15.25 2.53
N ALA A 114 -10.69 16.28 2.20
CA ALA A 114 -11.75 16.80 3.09
C ALA A 114 -12.73 15.70 3.59
N GLN A 115 -13.09 14.74 2.73
CA GLN A 115 -13.91 13.60 3.13
C GLN A 115 -13.19 12.69 4.15
N GLY A 116 -11.88 12.50 3.98
CA GLY A 116 -11.05 11.73 4.90
C GLY A 116 -10.97 12.39 6.28
N LEU A 117 -10.74 13.69 6.34
CA LEU A 117 -10.74 14.47 7.58
C LEU A 117 -12.09 14.39 8.31
N ALA A 118 -13.20 14.58 7.59
CA ALA A 118 -14.53 14.48 8.17
C ALA A 118 -14.82 13.08 8.73
N ASN A 119 -14.43 12.02 8.01
CA ASN A 119 -14.59 10.64 8.44
C ASN A 119 -13.79 10.35 9.71
N VAL A 120 -12.54 10.82 9.79
CA VAL A 120 -11.67 10.67 10.96
C VAL A 120 -12.25 11.42 12.15
N ALA A 121 -12.57 12.71 12.01
CA ALA A 121 -13.15 13.52 13.08
C ALA A 121 -14.46 12.90 13.62
N TRP A 122 -15.36 12.48 12.73
CA TRP A 122 -16.60 11.82 13.11
C TRP A 122 -16.35 10.49 13.83
N ALA A 123 -15.38 9.70 13.37
CA ALA A 123 -15.08 8.40 13.95
C ALA A 123 -14.59 8.50 15.39
N PHE A 124 -13.61 9.37 15.67
CA PHE A 124 -13.05 9.54 17.01
C PHE A 124 -14.07 10.17 17.97
N ALA A 125 -14.88 11.12 17.50
CA ALA A 125 -15.98 11.68 18.29
C ALA A 125 -17.07 10.63 18.59
N THR A 126 -17.39 9.75 17.63
CA THR A 126 -18.41 8.72 17.80
C THR A 126 -17.94 7.58 18.70
N ALA A 127 -16.65 7.23 18.66
CA ALA A 127 -16.08 6.16 19.46
C ALA A 127 -15.74 6.56 20.91
N ASP A 128 -15.97 7.83 21.30
CA ASP A 128 -15.58 8.40 22.61
C ASP A 128 -14.10 8.15 22.96
N VAL A 129 -13.23 8.21 21.95
CA VAL A 129 -11.77 8.04 22.12
C VAL A 129 -11.13 9.42 22.20
N GLU A 130 -10.40 9.67 23.29
CA GLU A 130 -9.67 10.93 23.47
C GLU A 130 -8.50 11.03 22.48
N ALA A 131 -8.58 12.00 21.55
CA ALA A 131 -7.54 12.27 20.56
C ALA A 131 -7.29 13.78 20.41
N PRO A 132 -6.86 14.48 21.47
CA PRO A 132 -6.73 15.94 21.47
C PRO A 132 -5.74 16.46 20.41
N VAL A 133 -4.64 15.74 20.17
CA VAL A 133 -3.64 16.11 19.16
C VAL A 133 -4.23 16.03 17.76
N LEU A 134 -4.99 14.96 17.48
CA LEU A 134 -5.68 14.78 16.20
C LEU A 134 -6.68 15.91 15.94
N PHE A 135 -7.53 16.24 16.92
CA PHE A 135 -8.49 17.32 16.76
C PHE A 135 -7.82 18.68 16.56
N ASN A 136 -6.73 18.95 17.28
CA ASN A 136 -5.95 20.17 17.10
C ASN A 136 -5.27 20.23 15.72
N ALA A 137 -4.93 19.09 15.13
CA ALA A 137 -4.34 19.03 13.79
C ALA A 137 -5.37 19.23 12.66
N ILE A 138 -6.66 18.99 12.93
CA ILE A 138 -7.76 19.16 11.96
C ILE A 138 -8.35 20.59 11.99
N ALA A 139 -8.22 21.30 13.12
CA ALA A 139 -8.81 22.62 13.37
C ALA A 139 -8.10 23.77 12.64
#